data_AF-A0AAU4RXU1-F1
#
_entry.id   AF-A0AAU4RXU1-F1
#
_cell.length_a   1.000
_cell.length_b   1.000
_cell.length_c   1.000
_cell.angle_alpha   90.00
_cell.angle_beta   90.00
_cell.angle_gamma   90.00
#
_symmetry.space_group_name_H-M   'P 1'
#
loop_
_entity.id
_entity.type
_entity.pdbx_description
1 polymer ?
#
loop_
_entity_poly.entity_id
_entity_poly.type
_entity_poly.pdbx_seq_one_letter_code
_entity_poly.pdbx_strand_id
1 'polypeptide(L)'
;MTGQTNRSRSRAAPGAGDLQAASARAVGPRAVNDLEAEQLIERRRSPQDRRRHVVEITANGLELLDKAECALAAAENEVLAALDATERETLYSLLQQAANGEGSGSCTEAWVARKASPGNG
;
A
#
# COMPACT_ATOMS: atom_id res chain seq x y z
N MET A 1 8.49 43.90 38.10
CA MET A 1 9.54 43.01 38.66
C MET A 1 8.78 41.88 39.32
N THR A 2 8.71 40.64 38.84
CA THR A 2 9.67 39.75 38.16
C THR A 2 8.79 38.70 37.45
N GLY A 3 9.01 38.32 36.20
CA GLY A 3 10.00 37.28 35.87
C GLY A 3 9.32 35.94 35.61
N GLN A 4 8.90 35.74 34.36
CA GLN A 4 9.04 34.54 33.54
C GLN A 4 9.03 33.14 34.19
N THR A 5 8.09 32.28 33.77
CA THR A 5 8.42 30.88 33.48
C THR A 5 7.77 30.46 32.16
N ASN A 6 8.61 30.50 31.13
CA ASN A 6 8.42 29.85 29.84
C ASN A 6 8.35 28.33 30.07
N ARG A 7 7.22 27.69 29.78
CA ARG A 7 7.12 26.23 29.74
C ARG A 7 6.81 25.79 28.31
N SER A 8 7.88 25.71 27.54
CA SER A 8 7.99 25.03 26.26
C SER A 8 7.38 23.63 26.34
N ARG A 9 6.15 23.47 25.87
CA ARG A 9 5.63 22.18 25.40
C ARG A 9 5.71 22.18 23.89
N SER A 10 6.89 21.83 23.38
CA SER A 10 7.00 21.21 22.07
C SER A 10 6.24 19.88 22.14
N ARG A 11 5.05 19.83 21.53
CA ARG A 11 4.47 18.56 21.08
C ARG A 11 4.77 18.49 19.59
N ALA A 12 5.44 17.41 19.22
CA ALA A 12 5.86 17.08 17.88
C ALA A 12 4.74 17.30 16.86
N ALA A 13 5.12 17.83 15.70
CA ALA A 13 4.25 17.92 14.54
C ALA A 13 3.78 16.51 14.14
N PRO A 14 2.53 16.34 13.68
CA PRO A 14 2.13 15.12 12.99
C PRO A 14 2.97 14.99 11.72
N GLY A 15 3.80 13.95 11.65
CA GLY A 15 4.52 13.59 10.44
C GLY A 15 3.51 13.19 9.37
N ALA A 16 3.63 13.83 8.21
CA ALA A 16 2.81 13.61 7.03
C ALA A 16 2.84 12.13 6.62
N GLY A 17 1.65 11.58 6.41
CA GLY A 17 1.46 10.19 6.04
C GLY A 17 0.32 9.57 6.84
N ASP A 18 -0.86 10.19 6.77
CA ASP A 18 -2.10 9.47 7.04
C ASP A 18 -2.06 8.23 6.14
N LEU A 19 -1.79 7.07 6.73
CA LEU A 19 -1.85 5.76 6.09
C LEU A 19 -3.31 5.54 5.72
N GLN A 20 -3.68 6.13 4.57
CA GLN A 20 -4.98 6.01 3.95
C GLN A 20 -5.29 4.53 3.88
N ALA A 21 -6.35 4.13 4.60
CA ALA A 21 -6.95 2.81 4.66
C ALA A 21 -6.21 1.79 3.80
N ALA A 22 -5.42 0.91 4.43
CA ALA A 22 -4.78 -0.24 3.80
C ALA A 22 -5.77 -0.81 2.78
N SER A 23 -5.53 -0.49 1.51
CA SER A 23 -6.45 -0.86 0.44
C SER A 23 -6.64 -2.35 0.59
N ALA A 24 -7.88 -2.81 0.82
CA ALA A 24 -8.17 -4.22 1.03
C ALA A 24 -7.86 -4.93 -0.29
N ARG A 25 -6.59 -5.27 -0.49
CA ARG A 25 -6.10 -5.97 -1.65
C ARG A 25 -6.69 -7.36 -1.54
N ALA A 26 -7.44 -7.78 -2.55
CA ALA A 26 -8.07 -9.08 -2.56
C ALA A 26 -6.96 -10.14 -2.42
N VAL A 27 -6.83 -10.71 -1.22
CA VAL A 27 -5.94 -11.83 -0.95
C VAL A 27 -6.60 -13.05 -1.56
N GLY A 28 -5.97 -13.63 -2.58
CA GLY A 28 -6.49 -14.82 -3.25
C GLY A 28 -6.68 -15.98 -2.25
N PRO A 29 -7.60 -16.92 -2.51
CA PRO A 29 -7.94 -18.00 -1.57
C PRO A 29 -6.75 -18.86 -1.17
N ARG A 30 -5.75 -18.99 -2.06
CA ARG A 30 -4.49 -19.69 -1.77
C ARG A 30 -3.70 -18.99 -0.67
N ALA A 31 -3.51 -17.68 -0.78
CA ALA A 31 -2.76 -16.92 0.21
C ALA A 31 -3.44 -16.94 1.58
N VAL A 32 -4.78 -16.95 1.62
CA VAL A 32 -5.52 -17.13 2.89
C VAL A 32 -5.23 -18.51 3.50
N ASN A 33 -5.21 -19.58 2.69
CA ASN A 33 -4.93 -20.90 3.21
C ASN A 33 -3.49 -21.04 3.73
N ASP A 34 -2.52 -20.45 3.04
CA ASP A 34 -1.11 -20.47 3.45
C ASP A 34 -0.92 -19.71 4.78
N LEU A 35 -1.53 -18.52 4.92
CA LEU A 35 -1.50 -17.75 6.17
C LEU A 35 -2.21 -18.45 7.35
N GLU A 36 -3.29 -19.19 7.08
CA GLU A 36 -3.99 -20.00 8.09
C GLU A 36 -3.16 -21.21 8.52
N ALA A 37 -2.46 -21.88 7.57
CA ALA A 37 -1.57 -23.00 7.85
C ALA A 37 -0.38 -22.59 8.74
N GLU A 38 0.10 -21.36 8.59
CA GLU A 38 1.15 -20.76 9.43
C GLU A 38 0.61 -20.14 10.74
N GLN A 39 -0.71 -20.26 11.01
CA GLN A 39 -1.37 -19.72 12.21
C GLN A 39 -1.24 -18.20 12.35
N LEU A 40 -1.07 -17.49 11.24
CA LEU A 40 -0.97 -16.03 11.19
C LEU A 40 -2.36 -15.37 11.13
N ILE A 41 -3.34 -16.11 10.62
CA ILE A 41 -4.75 -15.72 10.61
C ILE A 41 -5.64 -16.87 11.09
N GLU A 42 -6.85 -16.56 11.51
CA GLU A 42 -7.88 -17.53 11.83
C GLU A 42 -9.19 -17.21 11.12
N ARG A 43 -9.92 -18.26 10.69
CA ARG A 43 -11.26 -18.14 10.12
C ARG A 43 -12.32 -18.38 11.19
N ARG A 44 -13.08 -17.34 11.52
CA ARG A 44 -14.23 -17.44 12.41
C ARG A 44 -15.54 -17.31 11.66
N ARG A 45 -16.58 -18.03 12.09
CA ARG A 45 -17.92 -17.83 11.54
C ARG A 45 -18.43 -16.47 12.01
N SER A 46 -18.98 -15.68 11.08
CA SER A 46 -19.61 -14.42 11.46
C SER A 46 -20.77 -14.69 12.42
N PRO A 47 -20.84 -13.98 13.56
CA PRO A 47 -21.97 -14.09 14.48
C PRO A 47 -23.27 -13.51 13.89
N GLN A 48 -23.19 -12.62 12.88
CA GLN A 48 -24.36 -12.02 12.22
C GLN A 48 -24.88 -12.81 11.02
N ASP A 49 -24.02 -13.53 10.30
CA ASP A 49 -24.42 -14.37 9.16
C ASP A 49 -23.57 -15.64 9.10
N ARG A 50 -24.16 -16.77 9.46
CA ARG A 50 -23.48 -18.08 9.48
C ARG A 50 -22.99 -18.54 8.09
N ARG A 51 -23.43 -17.89 7.01
CA ARG A 51 -22.94 -18.14 5.64
C ARG A 51 -21.63 -17.41 5.32
N ARG A 52 -21.18 -16.52 6.19
CA ARG A 52 -19.96 -15.74 6.03
C ARG A 52 -18.90 -16.18 7.04
N HIS A 53 -17.66 -16.29 6.55
CA HIS A 53 -16.48 -16.43 7.38
C HIS A 53 -15.78 -15.07 7.45
N VAL A 54 -15.38 -14.69 8.66
CA VAL A 54 -14.52 -13.54 8.93
C VAL A 54 -13.11 -14.08 9.12
N VAL A 55 -12.13 -13.42 8.49
CA VAL A 55 -10.71 -13.70 8.69
C VAL A 55 -10.20 -12.68 9.70
N GLU A 56 -9.63 -13.16 10.79
CA GLU A 56 -9.02 -12.34 11.83
C GLU A 56 -7.51 -12.63 11.89
N ILE A 57 -6.69 -11.61 12.07
CA ILE A 57 -5.25 -11.79 12.28
C ILE A 57 -5.00 -12.30 13.71
N THR A 58 -4.09 -13.25 13.86
CA THR A 58 -3.71 -13.76 15.19
C THR A 58 -2.65 -12.85 15.82
N ALA A 59 -2.34 -13.07 17.11
CA ALA A 59 -1.22 -12.39 17.76
C ALA A 59 0.12 -12.69 17.07
N ASN A 60 0.35 -13.93 16.65
CA ASN A 60 1.54 -14.31 15.88
C ASN A 60 1.57 -13.62 14.51
N GLY A 61 0.42 -13.50 13.85
CA GLY A 61 0.26 -12.74 12.62
C GLY A 61 0.64 -11.27 12.78
N LEU A 62 0.20 -10.62 13.87
CA LEU A 62 0.55 -9.24 14.18
C LEU A 62 2.05 -9.08 14.42
N GLU A 63 2.67 -9.95 15.21
CA GLU A 63 4.13 -9.88 15.45
C GLU A 63 4.95 -10.05 14.18
N LEU A 64 4.51 -10.91 13.26
CA LEU A 64 5.18 -11.08 11.97
C LEU A 64 4.96 -9.86 11.06
N LEU A 65 3.74 -9.30 11.07
CA LEU A 65 3.42 -8.09 10.32
C LEU A 65 4.31 -6.93 10.77
N ASP A 66 4.44 -6.69 12.07
CA ASP A 66 5.32 -5.64 12.61
C ASP A 66 6.77 -5.81 12.14
N LYS A 67 7.30 -7.05 12.15
CA LYS A 67 8.65 -7.35 11.66
C LYS A 67 8.79 -7.07 10.17
N ALA A 68 7.78 -7.45 9.38
CA ALA A 68 7.76 -7.22 7.94
C ALA A 68 7.70 -5.72 7.61
N GLU A 69 6.88 -4.95 8.32
CA GLU A 69 6.79 -3.50 8.19
C GLU A 69 8.12 -2.81 8.53
N CYS A 70 8.79 -3.23 9.62
CA CYS A 70 10.11 -2.72 9.95
C CYS A 70 11.15 -3.02 8.88
N ALA A 71 11.16 -4.25 8.34
CA ALA A 71 12.09 -4.65 7.29
C ALA A 71 11.83 -3.90 5.98
N LEU A 72 10.55 -3.69 5.64
CA LEU A 72 10.16 -2.91 4.48
C LEU A 72 10.61 -1.45 4.61
N ALA A 73 10.34 -0.81 5.76
CA ALA A 73 10.76 0.57 6.01
C ALA A 73 12.30 0.71 5.97
N ALA A 74 13.04 -0.28 6.45
CA ALA A 74 14.50 -0.29 6.35
C ALA A 74 14.97 -0.36 4.89
N ALA A 75 14.40 -1.28 4.09
CA ALA A 75 14.73 -1.42 2.69
C ALA A 75 14.36 -0.18 1.86
N GLU A 76 13.19 0.41 2.10
CA GLU A 76 12.77 1.66 1.45
C GLU A 76 13.74 2.80 1.78
N ASN A 77 14.16 2.92 3.04
CA ASN A 77 15.11 3.94 3.44
C ASN A 77 16.49 3.77 2.79
N GLU A 78 16.95 2.54 2.61
CA GLU A 78 18.21 2.24 1.91
C GLU A 78 18.11 2.62 0.42
N VAL A 79 17.05 2.17 -0.26
CA VAL A 79 16.85 2.43 -1.69
C VAL A 79 16.69 3.92 -1.97
N LEU A 80 15.97 4.64 -1.10
CA LEU A 80 15.69 6.06 -1.26
C LEU A 80 16.69 6.95 -0.50
N ALA A 81 17.81 6.41 -0.02
CA ALA A 81 18.76 7.13 0.84
C ALA A 81 19.32 8.42 0.21
N ALA A 82 19.39 8.48 -1.14
CA ALA A 82 19.86 9.65 -1.87
C ALA A 82 18.81 10.75 -2.07
N LEU A 83 17.54 10.47 -1.77
CA LEU A 83 16.42 11.39 -1.97
C LEU A 83 16.04 12.07 -0.65
N ASP A 84 15.87 13.39 -0.70
CA ASP A 84 15.30 14.14 0.41
C ASP A 84 13.78 13.93 0.54
N ALA A 85 13.17 14.49 1.59
CA ALA A 85 11.75 14.30 1.87
C ALA A 85 10.84 14.80 0.73
N THR A 86 11.18 15.90 0.07
CA THR A 86 10.38 16.50 -1.01
C THR A 86 10.50 15.67 -2.28
N GLU A 87 11.69 15.17 -2.58
CA GLU A 87 11.95 14.28 -3.71
C GLU A 87 11.23 12.94 -3.54
N ARG A 88 11.21 12.37 -2.33
CA ARG A 88 10.45 11.16 -2.00
C ARG A 88 8.94 11.37 -2.19
N GLU A 89 8.39 12.46 -1.68
CA GLU A 89 6.97 12.80 -1.88
C GLU A 89 6.61 12.92 -3.36
N THR A 90 7.48 13.59 -4.14
CA THR A 90 7.30 13.74 -5.60
C THR A 90 7.32 12.38 -6.29
N LEU A 91 8.27 11.51 -5.94
CA LEU A 91 8.36 10.16 -6.49
C LEU A 91 7.10 9.35 -6.19
N TYR A 92 6.60 9.37 -4.95
CA TYR A 92 5.38 8.65 -4.57
C TYR A 92 4.16 9.14 -5.34
N SER A 93 4.02 10.45 -5.52
CA SER A 93 2.94 11.04 -6.31
C SER A 93 2.97 10.54 -7.77
N LEU A 94 4.15 10.56 -8.40
CA LEU A 94 4.33 10.09 -9.78
C LEU A 94 4.04 8.58 -9.92
N LEU A 95 4.50 7.76 -8.97
CA LEU A 95 4.22 6.31 -8.97
C LEU A 95 2.74 6.01 -8.78
N GLN A 96 2.06 6.76 -7.90
CA GLN A 96 0.61 6.60 -7.70
C GLN A 96 -0.16 7.00 -8.97
N GLN A 97 0.24 8.09 -9.63
CA GLN A 97 -0.33 8.49 -10.92
C GLN A 97 -0.11 7.41 -11.99
N ALA A 98 1.07 6.81 -12.06
CA ALA A 98 1.36 5.73 -13.01
C ALA A 98 0.57 4.45 -12.71
N ALA A 99 0.42 4.07 -11.44
CA ALA A 99 -0.30 2.87 -11.02
C ALA A 99 -1.82 2.99 -11.20
N ASN A 100 -2.36 4.20 -11.02
CA ASN A 100 -3.78 4.52 -11.22
C ASN A 100 -4.08 4.98 -12.64
N GLY A 101 -3.05 5.20 -13.46
CA GLY A 101 -3.18 5.47 -14.86
C GLY A 101 -3.79 4.25 -15.52
N GLU A 102 -5.11 4.27 -15.72
CA GLU A 102 -5.76 3.35 -16.64
C GLU A 102 -5.01 3.48 -17.96
N GLY A 103 -4.43 2.39 -18.45
CA GLY A 103 -3.78 2.33 -19.75
C GLY A 103 -4.81 2.58 -20.86
N SER A 104 -5.24 3.82 -21.03
CA SER A 104 -5.99 4.30 -22.18
C SER A 104 -4.98 4.52 -23.29
N GLY A 105 -4.76 3.46 -24.05
CA GLY A 105 -3.80 3.44 -25.13
C GLY A 105 -3.30 2.04 -25.37
N SER A 106 -4.21 1.12 -25.69
CA SER A 106 -3.86 -0.11 -26.38
C SER A 106 -2.96 0.23 -27.57
N CYS A 107 -1.65 -0.01 -27.40
CA CYS A 107 -0.68 0.05 -28.49
C CYS A 107 -1.05 -0.96 -29.60
N THR A 108 -1.99 -1.86 -29.33
CA THR A 108 -2.49 -2.88 -30.24
C THR A 108 -3.49 -2.33 -31.26
N GLU A 109 -4.29 -1.29 -30.96
CA GLU A 109 -5.30 -0.78 -31.92
C GLU A 109 -4.70 0.18 -32.96
N ALA A 110 -3.77 1.04 -32.56
CA ALA A 110 -3.13 2.01 -33.46
C ALA A 110 -2.21 1.36 -34.51
N TRP A 111 -1.71 0.14 -34.25
CA TRP A 111 -0.89 -0.60 -35.21
C TRP A 111 -1.73 -1.37 -36.25
N VAL A 112 -2.90 -1.89 -35.87
CA VAL A 112 -3.81 -2.62 -36.78
C VAL A 112 -4.42 -1.70 -37.83
N ALA A 113 -4.81 -0.48 -37.45
CA ALA A 113 -5.41 0.49 -38.39
C ALA A 113 -4.47 0.88 -39.55
N ARG A 114 -3.14 0.89 -39.32
CA ARG A 114 -2.14 1.26 -40.33
C ARG A 114 -1.86 0.16 -41.36
N LYS A 115 -2.22 -1.10 -41.07
CA LYS A 115 -2.12 -2.22 -42.04
C LYS A 115 -3.36 -2.39 -42.92
N ALA A 116 -4.45 -1.69 -42.65
CA ALA A 116 -5.74 -1.88 -43.32
C ALA A 116 -6.01 -0.92 -44.50
N SER A 117 -4.98 -0.34 -45.12
CA SER A 117 -5.13 0.27 -46.45
C SER A 117 -4.85 -0.77 -47.54
N PRO A 118 -5.85 -1.38 -48.18
CA PRO A 118 -5.64 -2.00 -49.47
C PRO A 118 -5.38 -0.87 -50.47
N GLY A 119 -4.19 -0.88 -51.05
CA GLY A 119 -3.85 -0.04 -52.19
C GLY A 119 -4.82 -0.32 -53.33
N ASN A 120 -5.34 0.79 -53.87
CA ASN A 120 -6.08 0.89 -55.12
C ASN A 120 -5.31 0.19 -56.26
N GLY A 121 -5.98 -0.73 -56.96
CA GLY A 121 -5.52 -1.36 -58.20
C GLY A 121 -6.66 -1.35 -59.20
#